data_AF-W7WHG0-F1
#
_entry.id   AF-W7WHG0-F1
#
_cell.length_a   1.000
_cell.length_b   1.000
_cell.length_c   1.000
_cell.angle_alpha   90.00
_cell.angle_beta   90.00
_cell.angle_gamma   90.00
#
_symmetry.space_group_name_H-M   'P 1'
#
loop_
_entity.id
_entity.type
_entity.pdbx_description
1 polymer ?
#
loop_
_entity_poly.entity_id
_entity_poly.type
_entity_poly.pdbx_seq_one_letter_code
_entity_poly.pdbx_strand_id
1 'polypeptide(L)' 'MHMHGAFFVVENGRGERAPLKHTVIVKPGETITVHTSFDEPGPWVFHCHLFYHAAAGMVQAIVVK' A
#
# COMPACT_ATOMS: atom_id res chain seq x y z
N MET A 1 3.33 2.61 5.01
CA MET A 1 2.42 1.56 4.52
C MET A 1 3.03 0.90 3.30
N HIS A 2 3.06 -0.43 3.28
CA HIS A 2 3.67 -1.26 2.23
C HIS A 2 2.66 -2.31 1.76
N MET A 3 2.67 -2.56 0.45
CA MET A 3 1.81 -3.52 -0.23
C MET A 3 2.65 -4.60 -0.90
N HIS A 4 2.33 -5.86 -0.62
CA HIS A 4 2.87 -7.02 -1.29
C HIS A 4 2.05 -7.33 -2.54
N GLY A 5 2.67 -7.98 -3.54
CA GLY A 5 1.98 -8.49 -4.73
C GLY A 5 1.56 -7.46 -5.77
N ALA A 6 1.53 -6.17 -5.42
CA ALA A 6 1.13 -5.11 -6.32
C ALA A 6 1.91 -3.81 -6.09
N PHE A 7 1.98 -3.01 -7.14
CA PHE A 7 2.30 -1.60 -7.05
C PHE A 7 1.02 -0.77 -6.97
N PHE A 8 1.15 0.47 -6.53
CA PHE A 8 0.09 1.45 -6.49
C PHE A 8 0.55 2.81 -7.00
N VAL A 9 -0.35 3.53 -7.65
CA VAL A 9 -0.15 4.92 -8.08
C VAL A 9 -0.62 5.83 -6.95
N VAL A 10 0.23 6.75 -6.50
CA VAL A 10 -0.14 7.71 -5.45
C VAL A 10 -0.90 8.88 -6.08
N GLU A 11 -2.13 9.13 -5.62
CA GLU A 11 -2.92 10.26 -6.10
C GLU A 11 -2.33 11.57 -5.56
N ASN A 12 -1.75 12.36 -6.46
CA ASN A 12 -1.05 13.61 -6.11
C ASN A 12 -1.27 14.75 -7.12
N GLY A 13 -2.33 14.67 -7.93
CA GLY A 13 -2.67 15.68 -8.94
C GLY A 13 -1.77 15.70 -10.18
N ARG A 14 -0.80 14.78 -10.32
CA ARG A 14 0.10 14.71 -11.48
C ARG A 14 -0.40 13.84 -12.64
N GLY A 15 -1.63 13.32 -12.54
CA GLY A 15 -2.24 12.46 -13.57
C GLY A 15 -1.33 11.28 -13.94
N GLU A 16 -1.05 11.10 -15.23
CA GLU A 16 -0.20 10.04 -15.76
C GLU A 16 1.26 10.07 -15.24
N ARG A 17 1.72 11.21 -14.72
CA ARG A 17 3.07 11.35 -14.14
C ARG A 17 3.10 11.11 -12.62
N ALA A 18 2.00 10.62 -12.05
CA ALA A 18 1.95 10.19 -10.67
C ALA A 18 2.91 9.01 -10.43
N PRO A 19 3.58 8.94 -9.27
CA PRO A 19 4.58 7.93 -9.02
C PRO A 19 3.94 6.57 -8.77
N LEU A 20 4.50 5.54 -9.42
CA LEU A 20 4.23 4.14 -9.13
C LEU A 20 5.13 3.68 -7.97
N LYS A 21 4.54 3.16 -6.89
CA LYS A 21 5.26 2.75 -5.67
C LYS A 21 4.65 1.48 -5.08
N HIS A 22 5.40 0.79 -4.23
CA HIS A 22 4.87 -0.30 -3.37
C HIS A 22 4.90 0.08 -1.88
N THR A 23 5.46 1.24 -1.54
CA THR A 23 5.56 1.74 -0.17
C THR A 23 5.41 3.26 -0.14
N VAL A 24 4.65 3.77 0.83
CA VAL A 24 4.45 5.21 1.06
C VAL A 24 4.51 5.53 2.55
N ILE A 25 5.04 6.71 2.88
CA ILE A 25 5.01 7.25 4.24
C ILE A 25 3.68 7.96 4.43
N VAL A 26 2.97 7.65 5.51
CA VAL A 26 1.76 8.36 5.93
C VAL A 26 2.10 9.08 7.24
N LYS A 27 2.04 10.41 7.24
CA LYS A 27 2.33 11.24 8.42
C LYS A 27 1.17 11.20 9.43
N PRO A 28 1.39 11.59 10.69
CA PRO A 28 0.31 11.71 11.67
C PRO A 28 -0.82 12.62 11.16
N GLY A 29 -2.06 12.12 11.22
CA GLY A 29 -3.26 12.85 10.75
C GLY A 29 -3.39 12.99 9.22
N GLU A 30 -2.46 12.43 8.44
CA GLU A 30 -2.50 12.46 6.98
C GLU A 30 -3.38 11.33 6.43
N THR A 31 -4.08 11.61 5.33
CA THR A 31 -4.72 10.58 4.50
C THR A 31 -4.09 10.62 3.12
N ILE A 32 -3.70 9.45 2.60
CA ILE A 32 -3.14 9.31 1.26
C ILE A 32 -4.04 8.36 0.48
N THR A 33 -4.51 8.81 -0.69
CA THR A 33 -5.23 7.97 -1.65
C THR A 33 -4.25 7.33 -2.62
N VAL A 34 -4.42 6.03 -2.85
CA VAL A 34 -3.63 5.28 -3.83
C VAL A 34 -4.55 4.40 -4.67
N HIS A 35 -4.17 4.18 -5.92
CA HIS A 35 -4.88 3.31 -6.86
C HIS A 35 -4.02 2.08 -7.11
N THR A 36 -4.59 0.88 -6.97
CA THR A 36 -3.86 -0.38 -7.15
C THR A 36 -4.72 -1.39 -7.90
N SER A 37 -4.06 -2.31 -8.58
CA SER A 37 -4.66 -3.49 -9.22
C SER A 37 -3.77 -4.68 -8.92
N PHE A 38 -4.37 -5.86 -8.82
CA PHE A 38 -3.67 -7.11 -8.64
C PHE A 38 -3.86 -7.96 -9.88
N ASP A 39 -2.75 -8.48 -10.40
CA ASP A 39 -2.76 -9.32 -11.61
C ASP A 39 -2.95 -10.80 -11.26
N GLU A 40 -2.69 -11.19 -10.00
CA GLU A 40 -2.73 -12.57 -9.54
C GLU A 40 -3.64 -12.72 -8.31
N PRO A 41 -4.50 -13.77 -8.29
CA PRO A 41 -5.33 -14.08 -7.14
C PRO A 41 -4.47 -14.57 -5.96
N GLY A 42 -4.95 -14.34 -4.75
CA GLY A 42 -4.27 -14.82 -3.55
C GLY A 42 -4.31 -13.84 -2.37
N PRO A 43 -3.74 -14.27 -1.24
CA PRO A 43 -3.58 -13.41 -0.08
C PRO A 43 -2.32 -12.54 -0.23
N TRP A 44 -2.51 -11.23 -0.20
CA TRP A 44 -1.44 -10.25 -0.23
C TRP A 44 -1.40 -9.45 1.07
N VAL A 45 -0.21 -9.15 1.58
CA VAL A 45 -0.07 -8.45 2.85
C VAL A 45 0.00 -6.93 2.63
N PHE A 46 -0.81 -6.19 3.37
CA PHE A 46 -0.74 -4.74 3.47
C PHE A 46 -0.47 -4.34 4.92
N HIS A 47 0.62 -3.61 5.17
CA HIS A 47 1.05 -3.35 6.54
C HIS A 47 1.89 -2.09 6.71
N CYS A 48 2.09 -1.69 7.96
CA CYS A 48 3.11 -0.69 8.28
C CYS A 48 4.50 -1.31 8.12
N HIS A 49 5.40 -0.62 7.41
CA HIS A 49 6.73 -1.15 7.11
C HIS A 49 7.76 -0.86 8.22
N LEU A 50 7.32 -0.33 9.36
CA LEU A 50 8.11 -0.36 10.60
C LEU A 50 7.90 -1.72 11.24
N PHE A 51 8.97 -2.50 11.31
CA PHE A 51 8.93 -3.91 11.71
C PHE A 51 8.21 -4.13 13.05
N TYR A 52 8.48 -3.30 14.06
CA TYR A 52 7.86 -3.45 15.38
C TYR A 52 6.36 -3.13 15.38
N HIS A 53 5.87 -2.25 14.51
CA HIS A 53 4.43 -2.05 14.34
C HIS A 53 3.77 -3.23 13.64
N ALA A 54 4.41 -3.78 12.60
CA ALA A 54 3.92 -4.99 11.94
C ALA A 54 3.89 -6.19 12.92
N ALA A 55 4.97 -6.39 13.69
CA ALA A 55 5.05 -7.45 14.69
C ALA A 55 4.00 -7.29 15.81
N ALA A 56 3.62 -6.04 16.14
CA ALA A 56 2.54 -5.75 17.09
C ALA A 56 1.12 -5.86 16.49
N GLY A 57 0.98 -6.27 15.22
CA GLY A 57 -0.32 -6.54 14.59
C GLY A 57 -0.83 -5.48 13.62
N MET A 58 -0.04 -4.46 13.26
CA MET A 58 -0.41 -3.48 12.23
C MET A 58 -0.24 -4.05 10.81
N VAL A 59 -0.95 -5.15 10.54
CA VAL A 59 -0.88 -6.00 9.35
C VAL A 59 -2.31 -6.39 8.95
N GLN A 60 -2.57 -6.41 7.65
CA GLN A 60 -3.85 -6.82 7.07
C GLN A 60 -3.58 -7.72 5.86
N ALA A 61 -4.41 -8.74 5.67
CA ALA A 61 -4.44 -9.51 4.42
C ALA A 61 -5.49 -8.92 3.46
N ILE A 62 -5.10 -8.73 2.21
CA ILE A 62 -5.97 -8.40 1.08
C ILE A 62 -6.14 -9.69 0.27
N VAL A 63 -7.38 -10.16 0.12
CA VAL A 63 -7.68 -11.39 -0.62
C VAL A 63 -8.23 -11.03 -1.98
N VAL A 64 -7.45 -11.30 -3.02
CA VAL A 64 -7.84 -11.15 -4.42
C VAL A 64 -8.37 -12.49 -4.90
N LYS A 65 -9.54 -12.47 -5.53
CA LYS A 65 -10.26 -13.65 -6.02
C LYS A 65 -10.39 -13.62 -7.53
#